data_AF-A0A7G9B0Z4-F1
#
_entry.id   AF-A0A7G9B0Z4-F1
#
_cell.length_a   1.000
_cell.length_b   1.000
_cell.length_c   1.000
_cell.angle_alpha   90.00
_cell.angle_beta   90.00
_cell.angle_gamma   90.00
#
_symmetry.space_group_name_H-M   'P 1'
#
loop_
_entity.id
_entity.type
_entity.pdbx_description
1 polymer ?
#
loop_
_entity_poly.entity_id
_entity_poly.type
_entity_poly.pdbx_seq_one_letter_code
_entity_poly.pdbx_strand_id
1 'polypeptide(L)' 'MIKLVAFVVDGTFLCSDNTYDVKYFEKIYRMLQDKDIKVVVISGNQYAQLASFFPKDQLHKR' A
#
# COMPACT_ATOMS: atom_id res chain seq x y z
N MET A 1 -9.53 -4.06 -18.77
CA MET A 1 -9.27 -4.87 -17.57
C MET A 1 -8.18 -4.19 -16.77
N ILE A 2 -8.38 -3.99 -15.46
CA ILE A 2 -7.38 -3.34 -14.59
C ILE A 2 -6.26 -4.34 -14.29
N LYS A 3 -5.01 -3.88 -14.36
CA LYS A 3 -3.81 -4.69 -14.05
C LYS A 3 -2.94 -4.12 -12.94
N LEU A 4 -3.17 -2.85 -12.60
CA LEU A 4 -2.39 -2.14 -11.61
C LEU A 4 -3.24 -1.07 -10.94
N VAL A 5 -3.11 -0.95 -9.63
CA VAL A 5 -3.65 0.14 -8.81
C VAL A 5 -2.47 0.83 -8.16
N ALA A 6 -2.39 2.15 -8.33
CA ALA A 6 -1.39 2.98 -7.67
C ALA A 6 -2.06 4.04 -6.81
N PHE A 7 -1.50 4.32 -5.63
CA PHE A 7 -2.05 5.34 -4.72
C PHE A 7 -0.94 6.11 -4.00
N VAL A 8 -1.22 7.37 -3.68
CA VAL A 8 -0.34 8.22 -2.88
C VAL A 8 -0.47 7.86 -1.42
N VAL A 9 0.66 7.67 -0.73
CA VAL A 9 0.65 7.30 0.70
C VAL A 9 0.54 8.54 1.58
N ASP A 10 1.48 9.47 1.43
CA ASP A 10 1.62 10.63 2.29
C ASP A 10 0.50 11.65 2.07
N GLY A 11 -0.20 12.01 3.14
CA GLY A 11 -1.30 12.99 3.09
C GLY A 11 -2.50 12.56 2.25
N THR A 12 -2.60 11.27 1.88
CA THR A 12 -3.77 10.72 1.16
C THR A 12 -4.23 9.39 1.77
N PHE A 13 -3.39 8.35 1.74
CA PHE A 13 -3.75 7.04 2.29
C PHE A 13 -3.64 7.00 3.82
N LEU A 14 -2.61 7.64 4.35
CA LEU A 14 -2.41 7.74 5.80
C LEU A 14 -3.29 8.83 6.40
N CYS A 15 -3.83 8.54 7.58
CA CYS A 15 -4.45 9.53 8.46
C CYS A 15 -3.39 10.52 8.99
N SER A 16 -3.84 11.61 9.61
CA SER A 16 -2.95 12.66 10.14
C SER A 16 -1.97 12.17 11.21
N ASP A 17 -2.23 11.02 11.84
CA ASP A 17 -1.37 10.35 12.81
C ASP A 17 -0.45 9.28 12.18
N ASN A 18 -0.35 9.25 10.84
CA ASN A 18 0.38 8.26 10.05
C ASN A 18 -0.12 6.81 10.21
N THR A 19 -1.40 6.63 10.59
CA THR A 19 -2.03 5.31 10.64
C THR A 19 -2.98 5.10 9.47
N TYR A 20 -3.44 3.86 9.30
CA TYR A 20 -4.54 3.49 8.40
C TYR A 20 -5.21 2.23 8.95
N ASP A 21 -6.41 1.90 8.47
CA ASP A 21 -7.07 0.65 8.83
C ASP A 21 -6.39 -0.54 8.13
N VAL A 22 -5.47 -1.17 8.85
CA VAL A 22 -4.69 -2.32 8.37
C VAL A 22 -5.59 -3.48 7.97
N LYS A 23 -6.61 -3.81 8.77
CA LYS A 23 -7.50 -4.96 8.50
C LYS A 23 -8.34 -4.73 7.26
N TYR A 24 -8.85 -3.52 7.09
CA TYR A 24 -9.64 -3.16 5.92
C TYR A 24 -8.77 -3.15 4.65
N PHE A 25 -7.57 -2.57 4.73
CA PHE A 25 -6.63 -2.59 3.62
C PHE A 25 -6.23 -4.01 3.23
N GLU A 26 -5.89 -4.88 4.19
CA GLU A 26 -5.53 -6.29 3.93
C GLU A 26 -6.63 -7.04 3.18
N LYS A 27 -7.90 -6.81 3.54
CA LYS A 27 -9.05 -7.40 2.84
C LYS A 27 -9.06 -6.98 1.36
N ILE A 28 -8.90 -5.68 1.09
CA ILE A 28 -8.88 -5.16 -0.29
C ILE A 28 -7.64 -5.67 -1.04
N TYR A 29 -6.48 -5.63 -0.40
CA TYR A 29 -5.21 -6.08 -0.97
C TYR A 29 -5.31 -7.53 -1.44
N ARG A 30 -5.84 -8.44 -0.61
CA ARG A 30 -6.08 -9.84 -0.98
C ARG A 30 -7.02 -9.98 -2.17
N MET A 31 -8.14 -9.23 -2.18
CA MET A 31 -9.07 -9.24 -3.32
C MET A 31 -8.42 -8.78 -4.63
N LEU A 32 -7.47 -7.86 -4.57
CA LEU A 32 -6.70 -7.40 -5.73
C LEU A 32 -5.65 -8.43 -6.16
N GLN A 33 -4.98 -9.07 -5.20
CA GLN A 33 -4.04 -10.16 -5.48
C GLN A 33 -4.72 -11.36 -6.14
N ASP A 34 -5.90 -11.77 -5.67
CA ASP A 34 -6.70 -12.86 -6.25
C ASP A 34 -7.08 -12.59 -7.72
N LYS A 35 -7.08 -11.31 -8.12
CA LYS A 35 -7.38 -10.85 -9.48
C LYS A 35 -6.12 -10.59 -10.32
N ASP A 36 -4.93 -10.94 -9.82
CA ASP A 36 -3.63 -10.65 -10.47
C ASP A 36 -3.46 -9.14 -10.74
N ILE A 37 -3.91 -8.30 -9.80
CA ILE A 37 -3.76 -6.84 -9.86
C ILE A 37 -2.59 -6.42 -8.99
N LYS A 38 -1.62 -5.73 -9.59
CA LYS A 38 -0.47 -5.19 -8.87
C LYS A 38 -0.87 -3.96 -8.08
N VAL A 39 -0.49 -3.90 -6.81
CA VAL A 39 -0.68 -2.73 -5.95
C VAL A 39 0.65 -2.01 -5.79
N VAL A 40 0.67 -0.72 -6.08
CA VAL A 40 1.88 0.11 -6.05
C VAL A 40 1.61 1.35 -5.20
N VAL A 41 2.55 1.67 -4.32
CA VAL A 41 2.52 2.90 -3.53
C VAL A 41 3.37 3.97 -4.22
N ILE A 42 2.87 5.19 -4.21
CA ILE A 42 3.57 6.40 -4.66
C ILE A 42 3.81 7.25 -3.41
N SER A 43 5.06 7.53 -3.10
CA SER A 43 5.44 8.29 -1.91
C SER A 43 6.69 9.11 -2.21
N GLY A 44 6.76 10.29 -1.60
CA GLY A 44 7.99 11.10 -1.59
C GLY A 44 8.98 10.64 -0.52
N ASN A 45 8.56 9.75 0.38
CA ASN A 45 9.39 9.28 1.48
C ASN A 45 10.44 8.27 1.02
N GLN A 46 11.50 8.17 1.83
CA GLN A 46 12.49 7.11 1.64
C GLN A 46 11.87 5.74 1.88
N TYR A 47 12.35 4.73 1.12
CA TYR A 47 11.87 3.36 1.21
C TYR A 47 11.84 2.81 2.65
N ALA A 48 12.84 3.12 3.48
CA ALA A 48 12.88 2.67 4.87
C ALA A 48 11.72 3.20 5.72
N GLN A 49 11.36 4.48 5.53
CA GLN A 49 10.21 5.07 6.22
C GLN A 49 8.91 4.47 5.70
N LEU A 50 8.77 4.35 4.37
CA LEU A 50 7.61 3.71 3.76
C LEU A 50 7.41 2.27 4.24
N ALA A 51 8.51 1.52 4.35
CA ALA A 51 8.51 0.14 4.82
C ALA A 51 8.12 0.01 6.29
N SER A 52 8.23 1.07 7.09
CA SER A 52 7.78 1.06 8.49
C SER A 52 6.25 1.11 8.63
N PHE A 53 5.52 1.56 7.60
CA PHE A 53 4.06 1.65 7.63
C PHE A 53 3.36 0.34 7.25
N PHE A 54 3.99 -0.51 6.43
CA PHE A 54 3.36 -1.70 5.87
C PHE A 54 3.95 -3.00 6.43
N PRO A 55 3.18 -4.09 6.50
CA PRO A 55 3.69 -5.42 6.81
C PRO A 55 4.80 -5.88 5.83
N LYS A 56 5.81 -6.58 6.35
CA LYS A 56 7.01 -6.98 5.57
C LYS A 56 6.69 -7.84 4.35
N ASP A 57 5.67 -8.69 4.43
CA ASP A 57 5.21 -9.58 3.36
C ASP A 57 4.53 -8.82 2.20
N GLN A 58 4.16 -7.56 2.39
CA GLN A 58 3.51 -6.71 1.39
C GLN A 58 4.51 -5.80 0.66
N LEU A 59 5.75 -5.72 1.13
CA LEU A 59 6.78 -4.81 0.62
C LEU A 59 7.73 -5.54 -0.34
N HIS A 60 7.67 -5.16 -1.61
CA HIS A 60 8.63 -5.59 -2.62
C HIS A 60 9.25 -4.37 -3.27
N LYS A 61 10.58 -4.22 -3.12
CA LYS A 61 11.32 -3.24 -3.90
C LYS A 61 11.46 -3.80 -5.32
N ARG A 62 10.91 -3.08 -6.31
CA ARG A 62 11.16 -3.39 -7.72
C ARG A 62 12.60 -3.08 -8.11
#